data_AF-A0A1J3E5B5-F1
#
_entry.id   AF-A0A1J3E5B5-F1
#
_cell.length_a   1.000
_cell.length_b   1.000
_cell.length_c   1.000
_cell.angle_alpha   90.00
_cell.angle_beta   90.00
_cell.angle_gamma   90.00
#
_symmetry.space_group_name_H-M   'P 1'
#
loop_
_entity.id
_entity.type
_entity.pdbx_description
1 polymer ?
#
loop_
_entity_poly.entity_id
_entity_poly.type
_entity_poly.pdbx_seq_one_letter_code
_entity_poly.pdbx_strand_id
1 'polypeptide(L)' 'DEMRDHIFELLSNSFFQKWKERHQVRYTFVKGCLKLEMPPPFSVVIQESEKGSWHVPITCQNNESERSWLCITR' A
#
# COMPACT_ATOMS: atom_id res chain seq x y z
N ASP A 1 -6.99 -13.77 -4.28
CA ASP A 1 -8.33 -13.26 -3.92
C ASP A 1 -8.23 -11.75 -3.71
N GLU A 2 -9.19 -11.00 -4.23
CA GLU A 2 -9.22 -9.54 -4.12
C GLU A 2 -10.11 -9.04 -2.97
N MET A 3 -10.83 -9.95 -2.29
CA MET A 3 -11.68 -9.70 -1.12
C MET A 3 -12.70 -8.57 -1.38
N ARG A 4 -13.45 -8.67 -2.50
CA ARG A 4 -14.42 -7.65 -2.97
C ARG A 4 -15.87 -8.13 -2.98
N ASP A 5 -16.17 -9.28 -2.38
CA ASP A 5 -17.55 -9.75 -2.26
C ASP A 5 -18.35 -8.91 -1.23
N HIS A 6 -19.68 -9.09 -1.22
CA HIS A 6 -20.58 -8.35 -0.34
C HIS A 6 -20.33 -8.61 1.15
N ILE A 7 -19.66 -9.70 1.52
CA ILE A 7 -19.33 -9.98 2.92
C ILE A 7 -18.28 -8.97 3.40
N PHE A 8 -17.33 -8.58 2.54
CA PHE A 8 -16.32 -7.57 2.87
C PHE A 8 -16.84 -6.13 2.93
N GLU A 9 -18.02 -5.83 2.38
CA GLU A 9 -18.66 -4.51 2.53
C GLU A 9 -19.04 -4.22 3.98
N LEU A 10 -19.22 -5.25 4.81
CA LEU A 10 -19.44 -5.11 6.25
C LEU A 10 -18.19 -4.58 6.97
N LEU A 11 -17.00 -4.73 6.38
CA LEU A 11 -15.76 -4.15 6.89
C LEU A 11 -15.63 -2.71 6.39
N SER A 12 -15.21 -1.79 7.27
CA SER A 12 -14.99 -0.40 6.88
C SER A 12 -14.00 -0.30 5.72
N ASN A 13 -14.44 0.27 4.59
CA ASN A 13 -13.64 0.35 3.37
C ASN A 13 -12.34 1.15 3.58
N SER A 14 -12.31 2.10 4.52
CA SER A 14 -11.10 2.89 4.82
C SER A 14 -10.08 2.11 5.67
N PHE A 15 -10.54 1.27 6.60
CA PHE A 15 -9.68 0.47 7.46
C PHE A 15 -9.19 -0.79 6.76
N PHE A 16 -10.12 -1.49 6.08
CA PHE A 16 -9.83 -2.79 5.48
C PHE A 16 -8.84 -2.70 4.32
N GLN A 17 -8.92 -1.67 3.47
CA GLN A 17 -7.91 -1.48 2.41
C GLN A 17 -6.51 -1.23 2.99
N LYS A 18 -6.39 -0.36 4.01
CA LYS A 18 -5.11 -0.13 4.71
C LYS A 18 -4.57 -1.39 5.38
N TRP A 19 -5.45 -2.19 5.99
CA TRP A 19 -5.08 -3.47 6.56
C TRP A 19 -4.55 -4.43 5.48
N LYS A 20 -5.27 -4.53 4.36
CA LYS A 20 -4.91 -5.41 3.24
C LYS A 20 -3.55 -5.02 2.64
N GLU A 21 -3.29 -3.74 2.42
CA GLU A 21 -1.98 -3.24 1.95
C GLU A 21 -0.80 -3.68 2.82
N ARG A 22 -1.01 -3.81 4.14
CA ARG A 22 0.07 -4.13 5.10
C ARG A 22 0.22 -5.62 5.41
N HIS A 23 -0.81 -6.43 5.16
CA HIS A 23 -0.88 -7.82 5.61
C HIS A 23 -1.10 -8.84 4.48
N GLN A 24 -1.63 -8.42 3.32
CA GLN A 24 -1.89 -9.35 2.23
C GLN A 24 -0.60 -9.71 1.51
N VAL A 25 -0.17 -10.97 1.65
CA VAL A 25 0.89 -11.54 0.81
C VAL A 25 0.25 -12.07 -0.47
N ARG A 26 0.67 -11.54 -1.61
CA ARG A 26 0.28 -12.07 -2.93
C ARG A 26 1.31 -13.10 -3.37
N TYR A 27 0.94 -13.96 -4.30
CA TYR A 27 1.86 -14.94 -4.85
C TYR A 27 1.59 -15.18 -6.32
N THR A 28 2.62 -15.59 -7.04
CA THR A 28 2.56 -15.96 -8.45
C THR A 28 3.50 -17.11 -8.73
N PHE A 29 3.26 -17.84 -9.83
CA PHE A 29 4.14 -18.90 -10.28
C PHE A 29 4.81 -18.47 -11.59
N VAL A 30 6.14 -18.30 -11.56
CA VAL A 30 6.92 -17.96 -12.75
C VAL A 30 7.70 -19.21 -13.16
N LYS A 31 7.35 -19.80 -14.30
CA LYS A 31 7.96 -21.04 -14.82
C LYS A 31 7.97 -22.19 -13.79
N GLY A 32 6.90 -22.32 -13.01
CA GLY A 32 6.77 -23.36 -11.97
C GLY A 32 7.44 -23.02 -10.63
N CYS A 33 8.16 -21.90 -10.52
CA CYS A 33 8.71 -21.42 -9.26
C CYS A 33 7.71 -20.49 -8.55
N LEU A 34 7.43 -20.77 -7.28
CA LEU A 34 6.62 -19.88 -6.42
C LEU A 34 7.40 -18.59 -6.14
N LYS A 35 6.76 -17.45 -6.41
CA LYS A 35 7.23 -16.12 -6.02
C LYS A 35 6.20 -15.50 -5.09
N LEU A 36 6.66 -15.08 -3.91
CA LEU A 36 5.85 -14.32 -2.97
C LEU A 36 6.07 -12.82 -3.21
N GLU A 37 4.97 -12.09 -3.28
CA GLU A 37 4.92 -10.64 -3.36
C GLU A 37 4.52 -10.12 -1.97
N MET A 38 5.55 -9.70 -1.23
CA MET A 38 5.38 -9.20 0.13
C MET A 38 4.78 -7.80 0.13
N PRO A 39 3.98 -7.45 1.16
CA PRO A 39 3.57 -6.07 1.42
C PRO A 39 4.75 -5.08 1.41
N PRO A 40 4.56 -3.83 0.92
CA PRO A 40 5.59 -2.81 0.99
C PRO A 40 6.09 -2.58 2.43
N PRO A 41 7.39 -2.27 2.61
CA PRO A 41 7.95 -2.07 3.95
C PRO A 41 7.56 -0.72 4.57
N PHE A 42 6.92 0.16 3.80
CA PHE A 42 6.44 1.47 4.23
C PHE A 42 4.96 1.65 3.84
N SER A 43 4.26 2.50 4.57
CA SER A 43 2.87 2.86 4.29
C SER A 43 2.81 4.10 3.42
N VAL A 44 1.93 4.11 2.41
CA VAL A 44 1.77 5.24 1.50
C VAL A 44 0.73 6.22 2.06
N VAL A 45 1.11 6.92 3.12
CA VAL A 45 0.28 7.91 3.82
C VAL A 45 1.09 9.19 4.02
N ILE A 46 0.42 10.28 4.42
CA ILE A 46 1.12 11.47 4.90
C ILE A 46 1.87 11.12 6.19
N GLN A 47 3.16 11.43 6.24
CA GLN A 47 4.03 11.11 7.37
C GLN A 47 4.82 12.33 7.83
N GLU A 48 4.89 12.51 9.15
CA GLU A 48 5.77 13.45 9.81
C GLU A 48 6.90 12.68 10.51
N SER A 49 8.14 13.09 10.27
CA SER A 49 9.34 12.59 10.93
C SER A 49 9.52 13.27 12.29
N GLU A 50 10.18 12.60 13.23
CA GLU A 50 10.60 13.17 14.52
C GLU A 50 11.39 14.49 14.41
N LYS A 51 12.07 14.71 13.28
CA LYS A 51 12.82 15.94 12.99
C LYS A 51 11.95 17.06 12.40
N GLY A 52 10.63 16.87 12.30
CA GLY A 52 9.68 17.81 11.71
C GLY A 52 9.70 17.84 10.18
N SER A 53 10.27 16.82 9.53
CA SER A 53 10.23 16.67 8.07
C SER A 53 8.96 15.96 7.63
N TRP A 54 8.34 16.41 6.54
CA TRP A 54 7.08 15.87 6.04
C TRP A 54 7.27 15.14 4.71
N HIS A 55 6.54 14.03 4.56
CA HIS A 55 6.46 13.26 3.33
C HIS A 55 4.99 13.11 2.93
N VAL A 56 4.63 13.66 1.78
CA VAL A 56 3.25 13.66 1.27
C VAL A 56 3.21 12.93 -0.06
N PRO A 57 2.57 11.75 -0.14
CA PRO A 57 2.42 11.03 -1.40
C PRO A 57 1.37 11.70 -2.30
N ILE A 58 1.68 11.86 -3.58
CA ILE A 58 0.74 12.40 -4.58
C ILE A 58 -0.06 11.24 -5.18
N THR A 59 -1.39 11.39 -5.24
CA THR A 59 -2.27 10.37 -5.84
C THR A 59 -1.91 10.15 -7.32
N CYS A 60 -1.56 8.93 -7.69
CA CYS A 60 -1.30 8.51 -9.06
C CYS A 60 -2.23 7.35 -9.42
N GLN A 61 -2.84 7.40 -10.60
CA GLN A 61 -3.89 6.45 -11.00
C GLN A 61 -3.35 5.08 -11.43
N ASN A 62 -2.12 4.99 -11.98
CA ASN A 62 -1.72 3.81 -12.75
C ASN A 62 -0.44 3.08 -12.29
N ASN A 63 0.53 3.75 -11.65
CA ASN A 63 1.79 3.10 -11.24
C ASN A 63 2.13 3.40 -9.78
N GLU A 64 1.98 2.41 -8.90
CA GLU A 64 2.40 2.50 -7.49
C GLU A 64 3.92 2.69 -7.36
N SER A 65 4.70 2.11 -8.27
CA SER A 65 6.16 2.16 -8.28
C SER A 65 6.75 3.53 -8.64
N GLU A 66 6.01 4.36 -9.38
CA GLU A 66 6.46 5.66 -9.90
C GLU A 66 5.77 6.83 -9.17
N ARG A 67 5.17 6.56 -8.01
CA ARG A 67 4.46 7.60 -7.25
C ARG A 67 5.42 8.70 -6.84
N SER A 68 5.09 9.94 -7.20
CA SER A 68 5.82 11.13 -6.76
C SER A 68 5.50 11.47 -5.31
N TRP A 69 6.52 11.95 -4.59
CA TRP A 69 6.42 12.37 -3.19
C TRP A 69 6.84 13.83 -3.07
N LEU A 70 6.08 14.59 -2.29
CA LEU A 70 6.50 15.92 -1.85
C LEU A 70 7.23 15.76 -0.51
N CYS A 71 8.52 16.07 -0.52
CA CYS A 71 9.38 16.04 0.67
C CYS A 71 9.62 17.46 1.15
N ILE A 72 9.25 17.74 2.40
CA ILE A 72 9.43 19.06 3.03
C ILE A 72 10.37 18.88 4.21
N THR A 73 11.57 19.44 4.09
CA THR A 73 12.61 19.43 5.12
C THR A 73 12.92 20.86 5.54
N ARG A 74 13.43 21.06 6.76
CA ARG A 74 13.88 22.38 7.24
C ARG A 74 15.22 22.79 6.64
#